data_AF-A0A838HK22-F1
#
_entry.id   AF-A0A838HK22-F1
#
_cell.length_a   1.000
_cell.length_b   1.000
_cell.length_c   1.000
_cell.angle_alpha   90.00
_cell.angle_beta   90.00
_cell.angle_gamma   90.00
#
_symmetry.space_group_name_H-M   'P 1'
#
loop_
_entity.id
_entity.type
_entity.pdbx_description
1 polymer ?
#
loop_
_entity_poly.entity_id
_entity_poly.type
_entity_poly.pdbx_seq_one_letter_code
_entity_poly.pdbx_strand_id
1 'polypeptide(L)'
;MRPFVLFLLVPLLAACGDSTGPISAEEVGGVYQICSLAFTPGGALQPVDIRVAAMAASPPPLLTLSNQIREFELEYRLPGDQLAQRPRGSYETGAGSVTLVFTEPGRASALLLPARLRLDVQQAPQALTVSTQQPYNVPRTDYARLAGISEVNLSPEITGTVSGRFVITGSPCS
;
A
#
# COMPACT_ATOMS: atom_id res chain seq x y z
N MET A 1 -5.13 51.35 46.61
CA MET A 1 -3.75 50.89 46.33
C MET A 1 -3.84 49.60 45.53
N ARG A 2 -3.37 49.62 44.27
CA ARG A 2 -3.35 48.48 43.35
C ARG A 2 -1.98 47.79 43.44
N PRO A 3 -1.91 46.46 43.52
CA PRO A 3 -0.81 45.69 42.94
C PRO A 3 -1.38 44.73 41.88
N PHE A 4 -1.15 45.05 40.60
CA PHE A 4 -0.14 44.41 39.74
C PHE A 4 -0.49 42.95 39.38
N VAL A 5 -1.21 42.84 38.26
CA VAL A 5 -1.44 41.63 37.49
C VAL A 5 -0.12 41.22 36.85
N LEU A 6 0.43 40.06 37.21
CA LEU A 6 1.53 39.44 36.47
C LEU A 6 0.94 38.34 35.58
N PHE A 7 0.60 38.71 34.35
CA PHE A 7 0.27 37.78 33.28
C PHE A 7 1.58 37.12 32.84
N LEU A 8 1.84 35.91 33.32
CA LEU A 8 2.97 35.10 32.85
C LEU A 8 2.52 34.39 31.56
N LEU A 9 2.71 35.08 30.43
CA LEU A 9 2.63 34.50 29.09
C LEU A 9 3.75 33.48 28.96
N VAL A 10 3.42 32.19 29.10
CA VAL A 10 4.27 31.09 28.68
C VAL A 10 4.30 31.12 27.15
N PRO A 11 5.45 31.35 26.50
CA PRO A 11 5.55 31.08 25.07
C PRO A 11 5.48 29.56 24.91
N LEU A 12 4.32 29.06 24.49
CA LEU A 12 4.22 27.79 23.79
C LEU A 12 5.06 27.94 22.53
N LEU A 13 6.35 27.59 22.63
CA LEU A 13 7.15 27.22 21.48
C LEU A 13 6.44 26.03 20.84
N ALA A 14 5.59 26.33 19.86
CA ALA A 14 5.16 25.38 18.86
C ALA A 14 6.44 24.81 18.25
N ALA A 15 6.75 23.58 18.63
CA ALA A 15 7.71 22.76 17.92
C ALA A 15 7.14 22.52 16.51
N CYS A 16 7.37 23.46 15.59
CA CYS A 16 7.42 23.16 14.17
C CYS A 16 8.71 22.36 13.95
N GLY A 17 8.69 21.11 14.40
CA GLY A 17 9.66 20.12 13.97
C GLY A 17 9.32 19.80 12.52
N ASP A 18 10.13 20.27 11.59
CA ASP A 18 10.26 19.66 10.27
C ASP A 18 10.65 18.20 10.51
N SER A 19 9.65 17.33 10.63
CA SER A 19 9.78 15.88 10.80
C SER A 19 10.35 15.29 9.51
N THR A 20 11.63 15.55 9.28
CA THR A 20 12.46 14.98 8.21
C THR A 20 13.02 13.60 8.60
N GLY A 21 12.70 13.13 9.81
CA GLY A 21 13.05 11.80 10.29
C GLY A 21 12.19 10.68 9.65
N PRO A 22 12.63 9.42 9.78
CA PRO A 22 11.82 8.27 9.41
C PRO A 22 10.52 8.28 10.20
N ILE A 23 9.41 7.97 9.52
CA ILE A 23 8.11 7.83 10.18
C ILE A 23 8.18 6.64 11.15
N SER A 24 7.61 6.82 12.35
CA SER A 24 7.54 5.79 13.38
C SER A 24 6.54 4.69 13.00
N ALA A 25 6.68 3.51 13.62
CA ALA A 25 5.77 2.39 13.35
C ALA A 25 4.35 2.69 13.86
N GLU A 26 4.25 3.50 14.92
CA GLU A 26 3.03 3.96 15.55
C GLU A 26 2.24 4.92 14.64
N GLU A 27 2.94 5.77 13.87
CA GLU A 27 2.32 6.69 12.92
C GLU A 27 1.75 5.99 11.67
N VAL A 28 2.24 4.80 11.33
CA VAL A 28 1.77 4.03 10.16
C VAL A 28 0.93 2.81 10.52
N GLY A 29 0.95 2.36 11.77
CA GLY A 29 0.21 1.19 12.23
C GLY A 29 -1.30 1.37 12.06
N GLY A 30 -1.98 0.33 11.59
CA GLY A 30 -3.43 0.39 11.36
C GLY A 30 -3.93 -0.62 10.34
N VAL A 31 -5.25 -0.60 10.10
CA VAL A 31 -5.93 -1.41 9.09
C VAL A 31 -6.39 -0.49 7.98
N TYR A 32 -5.89 -0.73 6.77
CA TYR A 32 -6.16 0.07 5.59
C TYR A 32 -7.05 -0.70 4.60
N GLN A 33 -8.08 -0.05 4.10
CA GLN A 33 -8.85 -0.54 2.96
C GLN A 33 -8.12 -0.22 1.66
N ILE A 34 -8.05 -1.18 0.74
CA ILE A 34 -7.43 -0.99 -0.57
C ILE A 34 -8.45 -0.33 -1.52
N CYS A 35 -8.30 0.97 -1.76
CA CYS A 35 -9.20 1.74 -2.63
C CYS A 35 -8.85 1.61 -4.11
N SER A 36 -7.59 1.40 -4.46
CA SER A 36 -7.19 1.10 -5.84
C SER A 36 -5.89 0.32 -5.85
N LEU A 37 -5.74 -0.57 -6.82
CA LEU A 37 -4.51 -1.29 -7.06
C LEU A 37 -4.48 -1.75 -8.52
N ALA A 38 -3.53 -1.27 -9.30
CA ALA A 38 -3.45 -1.55 -10.72
C ALA A 38 -2.01 -1.78 -11.17
N PHE A 39 -1.84 -2.72 -12.09
CA PHE A 39 -0.61 -2.96 -12.83
C PHE A 39 -0.71 -2.34 -14.22
N THR A 40 0.24 -1.49 -14.57
CA THR A 40 0.34 -0.86 -15.88
C THR A 40 1.54 -1.45 -16.62
N PRO A 41 1.32 -2.34 -17.60
CA PRO A 41 2.41 -2.89 -18.40
C PRO A 41 3.03 -1.80 -19.29
N GLY A 42 4.31 -1.95 -19.61
CA GLY A 42 4.95 -1.15 -20.64
C GLY A 42 4.47 -1.53 -22.05
N GLY A 43 4.58 -0.59 -22.99
CA GLY A 43 4.24 -0.81 -24.39
C GLY A 43 2.73 -0.71 -24.69
N ALA A 44 2.23 -1.59 -25.56
CA ALA A 44 0.85 -1.54 -26.08
C ALA A 44 -0.15 -2.46 -25.34
N LEU A 45 0.26 -3.05 -24.21
CA LEU A 45 -0.58 -3.92 -23.41
C LEU A 45 -1.55 -3.10 -22.53
N GLN A 46 -2.70 -3.68 -22.20
CA GLN A 46 -3.72 -2.97 -21.41
C GLN A 46 -3.40 -3.03 -19.90
N PRO A 47 -3.65 -1.94 -19.15
CA PRO A 47 -3.57 -1.96 -17.69
C PRO A 47 -4.56 -2.95 -17.07
N VAL A 48 -4.17 -3.55 -15.95
CA VAL A 48 -4.99 -4.48 -15.17
C VAL A 48 -5.31 -3.84 -13.83
N ASP A 49 -6.60 -3.67 -13.54
CA ASP A 49 -7.06 -3.36 -12.19
C ASP A 49 -6.97 -4.64 -11.34
N ILE A 50 -5.88 -4.78 -10.58
CA ILE A 50 -5.61 -5.94 -9.72
C ILE A 50 -6.73 -6.08 -8.69
N ARG A 51 -7.23 -4.97 -8.15
CA ARG A 51 -8.30 -5.01 -7.17
C ARG A 51 -9.53 -5.67 -7.78
N VAL A 52 -9.94 -5.29 -8.99
CA VAL A 52 -11.13 -5.85 -9.64
C VAL A 52 -10.89 -7.27 -10.17
N ALA A 53 -9.73 -7.51 -10.79
CA ALA A 53 -9.43 -8.78 -11.46
C ALA A 53 -9.04 -9.90 -10.49
N ALA A 54 -8.39 -9.55 -9.37
CA ALA A 54 -7.84 -10.54 -8.45
C ALA A 54 -8.52 -10.53 -7.07
N MET A 55 -9.17 -9.44 -6.65
CA MET A 55 -9.70 -9.32 -5.29
C MET A 55 -11.22 -9.15 -5.31
N ALA A 56 -11.96 -10.01 -4.62
CA ALA A 56 -13.40 -9.83 -4.43
C ALA A 56 -13.66 -8.59 -3.56
N ALA A 57 -14.74 -7.87 -3.86
CA ALA A 57 -15.09 -6.63 -3.17
C ALA A 57 -15.75 -6.83 -1.79
N SER A 58 -16.12 -8.07 -1.42
CA SER A 58 -16.86 -8.35 -0.18
C SER A 58 -16.34 -9.59 0.60
N PRO A 59 -15.80 -9.41 1.82
CA PRO A 59 -15.44 -8.12 2.41
C PRO A 59 -14.35 -7.40 1.57
N PRO A 60 -14.23 -6.06 1.66
CA PRO A 60 -13.19 -5.34 0.94
C PRO A 60 -11.79 -5.85 1.33
N PRO A 61 -10.83 -5.87 0.39
CA PRO A 61 -9.47 -6.26 0.71
C PRO A 61 -8.82 -5.24 1.66
N LEU A 62 -8.03 -5.75 2.61
CA LEU A 62 -7.44 -5.00 3.71
C LEU A 62 -5.92 -5.21 3.78
N LEU A 63 -5.18 -4.15 4.10
CA LEU A 63 -3.78 -4.19 4.50
C LEU A 63 -3.68 -3.83 5.97
N THR A 64 -3.18 -4.75 6.79
CA THR A 64 -2.90 -4.49 8.21
C THR A 64 -1.41 -4.27 8.40
N LEU A 65 -1.03 -3.16 9.03
CA LEU A 65 0.34 -2.89 9.48
C LEU A 65 0.42 -2.99 11.00
N SER A 66 1.11 -4.00 11.51
CA SER A 66 1.31 -4.24 12.95
C SER A 66 2.53 -3.50 13.46
N ASN A 67 2.31 -2.51 14.33
CA ASN A 67 3.37 -1.70 14.93
C ASN A 67 4.27 -2.49 15.91
N GLN A 68 3.73 -3.51 16.59
CA GLN A 68 4.45 -4.24 17.64
C GLN A 68 5.61 -5.08 17.09
N ILE A 69 5.42 -5.69 15.92
CA ILE A 69 6.36 -6.65 15.34
C ILE A 69 6.85 -6.24 13.94
N ARG A 70 6.41 -5.09 13.43
CA ARG A 70 6.76 -4.56 12.09
C ARG A 70 6.45 -5.54 10.97
N GLU A 71 5.30 -6.18 11.07
CA GLU A 71 4.78 -7.10 10.06
C GLU A 71 3.53 -6.53 9.41
N PHE A 72 3.26 -6.98 8.18
CA PHE A 72 2.01 -6.71 7.51
C PHE A 72 1.29 -8.00 7.12
N GLU A 73 -0.02 -7.89 7.02
CA GLU A 73 -0.89 -8.90 6.41
C GLU A 73 -1.79 -8.22 5.38
N LEU A 74 -1.82 -8.77 4.17
CA LEU A 74 -2.74 -8.37 3.11
C LEU A 74 -3.86 -9.43 3.03
N GLU A 75 -5.05 -9.10 3.53
CA GLU A 75 -6.21 -9.97 3.48
C GLU A 75 -7.08 -9.65 2.26
N TYR A 76 -7.38 -10.66 1.45
CA TYR A 76 -8.30 -10.55 0.32
C TYR A 76 -8.96 -11.90 0.02
N ARG A 77 -9.96 -11.91 -0.86
CA ARG A 77 -10.52 -13.14 -1.44
C ARG A 77 -10.34 -13.12 -2.93
N LEU A 78 -10.07 -14.26 -3.55
CA LEU A 78 -10.16 -14.36 -5.00
C LEU A 78 -11.64 -14.44 -5.42
N PRO A 79 -12.00 -14.01 -6.64
CA PRO A 79 -13.33 -14.25 -7.19
C PRO A 79 -13.65 -15.76 -7.17
N GLY A 80 -14.75 -16.13 -6.51
CA GLY A 80 -15.21 -17.53 -6.41
C GLY A 80 -14.65 -18.33 -5.23
N ASP A 81 -13.67 -17.80 -4.50
CA ASP A 81 -13.12 -18.46 -3.32
C ASP A 81 -14.01 -18.26 -2.08
N GLN A 82 -14.12 -19.31 -1.26
CA GLN A 82 -14.79 -19.23 0.04
C GLN A 82 -13.87 -18.74 1.16
N LEU A 83 -12.56 -18.95 1.03
CA LEU A 83 -11.57 -18.64 2.05
C LEU A 83 -10.78 -17.38 1.68
N ALA A 84 -10.43 -16.59 2.70
CA ALA A 84 -9.54 -15.44 2.53
C ALA A 84 -8.09 -15.91 2.35
N GLN A 85 -7.40 -15.26 1.43
CA GLN A 85 -5.95 -15.34 1.25
C GLN A 85 -5.30 -14.27 2.13
N ARG A 86 -4.15 -14.60 2.72
CA ARG A 86 -3.43 -13.74 3.67
C ARG A 86 -1.91 -13.79 3.47
N PRO A 87 -1.37 -13.32 2.33
CA PRO A 87 0.07 -13.11 2.21
C PRO A 87 0.56 -12.13 3.29
N ARG A 88 1.74 -12.46 3.83
CA ARG A 88 2.38 -11.75 4.94
C ARG A 88 3.80 -11.32 4.57
N GLY A 89 4.31 -10.38 5.36
CA GLY A 89 5.70 -10.00 5.29
C GLY A 89 6.10 -9.04 6.39
N SER A 90 7.31 -8.50 6.27
CA SER A 90 7.79 -7.41 7.13
C SER A 90 7.61 -6.07 6.43
N TYR A 91 7.64 -4.98 7.20
CA TYR A 91 7.74 -3.65 6.62
C TYR A 91 8.85 -2.82 7.25
N GLU A 92 9.45 -1.97 6.43
CA GLU A 92 10.50 -1.03 6.82
C GLU A 92 9.94 0.40 6.74
N THR A 93 10.22 1.25 7.73
CA THR A 93 9.84 2.67 7.68
C THR A 93 11.02 3.52 7.21
N GLY A 94 10.74 4.50 6.36
CA GLY A 94 11.70 5.47 5.87
C GLY A 94 11.19 6.89 6.06
N ALA A 95 11.92 7.87 5.53
CA ALA A 95 11.45 9.25 5.48
C ALA A 95 10.19 9.31 4.61
N GLY A 96 9.04 9.66 5.19
CA GLY A 96 7.78 9.83 4.45
C GLY A 96 7.14 8.54 3.92
N SER A 97 7.70 7.35 4.18
CA SER A 97 7.30 6.13 3.46
C SER A 97 7.41 4.85 4.27
N VAL A 98 6.67 3.84 3.85
CA VAL A 98 6.74 2.46 4.32
C VAL A 98 7.02 1.54 3.13
N THR A 99 7.95 0.60 3.29
CA THR A 99 8.24 -0.42 2.27
C THR A 99 7.76 -1.77 2.77
N LEU A 100 6.78 -2.36 2.08
CA LEU A 100 6.34 -3.72 2.33
C LEU A 100 7.30 -4.70 1.67
N VAL A 101 7.74 -5.72 2.42
CA VAL A 101 8.64 -6.78 1.95
C VAL A 101 7.93 -8.12 2.10
N PHE A 102 7.47 -8.70 0.98
CA PHE A 102 6.71 -9.94 0.99
C PHE A 102 7.61 -11.14 1.32
N THR A 103 7.26 -11.91 2.37
CA THR A 103 7.98 -13.15 2.71
C THR A 103 7.64 -14.27 1.73
N GLU A 104 6.45 -14.23 1.13
CA GLU A 104 5.98 -15.16 0.10
C GLU A 104 5.88 -14.46 -1.26
N PRO A 105 7.02 -14.16 -1.93
CA PRO A 105 7.02 -13.37 -3.16
C PRO A 105 6.21 -14.00 -4.30
N GLY A 106 6.04 -15.33 -4.33
CA GLY A 106 5.19 -16.00 -5.32
C GLY A 106 3.71 -15.62 -5.22
N ARG A 107 3.19 -15.39 -4.00
CA ARG A 107 1.80 -14.93 -3.79
C ARG A 107 1.64 -13.47 -4.21
N ALA A 108 2.65 -12.64 -3.96
CA ALA A 108 2.68 -11.25 -4.41
C ALA A 108 2.74 -11.17 -5.95
N SER A 109 3.62 -11.96 -6.59
CA SER A 109 3.72 -12.06 -8.05
C SER A 109 2.41 -12.47 -8.71
N ALA A 110 1.67 -13.40 -8.09
CA ALA A 110 0.36 -13.81 -8.59
C ALA A 110 -0.67 -12.66 -8.58
N LEU A 111 -0.48 -11.63 -7.74
CA LEU A 111 -1.27 -10.40 -7.76
C LEU A 111 -0.64 -9.29 -8.62
N LEU A 112 0.42 -9.62 -9.36
CA LEU A 112 1.27 -8.68 -10.09
C LEU A 112 1.89 -7.63 -9.18
N LEU A 113 2.18 -7.95 -7.91
CA LEU A 113 2.87 -7.05 -6.99
C LEU A 113 4.38 -7.33 -7.00
N PRO A 114 5.22 -6.29 -6.88
CA PRO A 114 6.66 -6.48 -6.72
C PRO A 114 6.95 -7.08 -5.33
N ALA A 115 8.08 -7.77 -5.20
CA ALA A 115 8.52 -8.33 -3.91
C ALA A 115 8.74 -7.26 -2.83
N ARG A 116 9.06 -6.02 -3.26
CA ARG A 116 9.17 -4.84 -2.40
C ARG A 116 8.25 -3.75 -2.93
N LEU A 117 7.28 -3.33 -2.14
CA LEU A 117 6.31 -2.30 -2.51
C LEU A 117 6.48 -1.08 -1.60
N ARG A 118 6.96 0.04 -2.16
CA ARG A 118 7.08 1.29 -1.41
C ARG A 118 5.78 2.10 -1.49
N LEU A 119 5.33 2.56 -0.33
CA LEU A 119 4.16 3.39 -0.16
C LEU A 119 4.58 4.70 0.53
N ASP A 120 4.15 5.84 0.01
CA ASP A 120 4.27 7.12 0.70
C ASP A 120 3.09 7.31 1.65
N VAL A 121 3.39 7.87 2.82
CA VAL A 121 2.41 8.13 3.88
C VAL A 121 1.85 9.53 3.70
N GLN A 122 0.53 9.62 3.63
CA GLN A 122 -0.22 10.87 3.69
C GLN A 122 -0.91 10.91 5.05
N GLN A 123 -0.63 11.94 5.86
CA GLN A 123 -1.09 12.01 7.25
C GLN A 123 -2.54 12.53 7.40
N ALA A 124 -3.09 13.20 6.37
CA ALA A 124 -4.44 13.78 6.43
C ALA A 124 -5.14 13.79 5.05
N PRO A 125 -6.17 12.96 4.83
CA PRO A 125 -6.55 11.79 5.64
C PRO A 125 -5.42 10.73 5.64
N GLN A 126 -5.35 9.89 6.68
CA GLN A 126 -4.33 8.85 6.77
C GLN A 126 -4.49 7.85 5.61
N ALA A 127 -3.57 7.93 4.65
CA ALA A 127 -3.57 7.14 3.45
C ALA A 127 -2.14 6.73 3.07
N LEU A 128 -2.04 5.60 2.40
CA LEU A 128 -0.81 5.11 1.80
C LEU A 128 -0.98 5.12 0.28
N THR A 129 0.00 5.64 -0.45
CA THR A 129 -0.03 5.65 -1.91
C THR A 129 1.23 5.00 -2.46
N VAL A 130 1.10 4.14 -3.46
CA VAL A 130 2.26 3.52 -4.09
C VAL A 130 3.16 4.60 -4.70
N SER A 131 4.42 4.64 -4.25
CA SER A 131 5.35 5.73 -4.61
C SER A 131 6.46 5.32 -5.56
N THR A 132 6.93 4.08 -5.46
CA THR A 132 7.88 3.55 -6.45
C THR A 132 7.15 3.09 -7.69
N GLN A 133 7.25 3.89 -8.75
CA GLN A 133 6.88 3.52 -10.12
C GLN A 133 8.04 2.85 -10.87
N GLN A 134 9.03 2.29 -10.16
CA GLN A 134 10.13 1.61 -10.83
C GLN A 134 9.59 0.36 -11.54
N PRO A 135 9.86 0.18 -12.84
CA PRO A 135 9.38 -0.98 -13.54
C PRO A 135 9.97 -2.27 -12.96
N TYR A 136 9.15 -3.32 -12.90
CA TYR A 136 9.54 -4.67 -12.51
C TYR A 136 8.91 -5.67 -13.46
N ASN A 137 9.47 -6.87 -13.48
CA ASN A 137 9.01 -7.94 -14.35
C ASN A 137 8.03 -8.83 -13.59
N VAL A 138 6.98 -9.24 -14.29
CA VAL A 138 6.04 -10.26 -13.84
C VAL A 138 5.98 -11.40 -14.87
N PRO A 139 5.77 -12.65 -14.45
CA PRO A 139 5.55 -13.75 -15.39
C PRO A 139 4.36 -13.47 -16.31
N ARG A 140 4.48 -13.76 -17.60
CA ARG A 140 3.38 -13.57 -18.55
C ARG A 140 2.12 -14.35 -18.17
N THR A 141 2.28 -15.49 -17.51
CA THR A 141 1.21 -16.36 -17.03
C THR A 141 0.35 -15.63 -16.01
N ASP A 142 0.97 -14.90 -15.08
CA ASP A 142 0.27 -14.14 -14.05
C ASP A 142 -0.48 -12.96 -14.66
N TYR A 143 0.18 -12.24 -15.58
CA TYR A 143 -0.42 -11.09 -16.26
C TYR A 143 -1.61 -11.52 -17.13
N ALA A 144 -1.42 -12.51 -18.01
CA ALA A 144 -2.47 -12.99 -18.91
C ALA A 144 -3.70 -13.50 -18.13
N ARG A 145 -3.47 -14.20 -17.01
CA ARG A 145 -4.54 -14.68 -16.13
C ARG A 145 -5.37 -13.53 -15.55
N LEU A 146 -4.73 -12.49 -15.01
CA LEU A 146 -5.48 -11.36 -14.43
C LEU A 146 -6.09 -10.44 -15.51
N ALA A 147 -5.43 -10.30 -16.66
CA ALA A 147 -5.95 -9.53 -17.78
C ALA A 147 -7.10 -10.26 -18.54
N GLY A 148 -7.29 -11.56 -18.31
CA GLY A 148 -8.29 -12.35 -19.02
C GLY A 148 -7.98 -12.53 -20.51
N ILE A 149 -6.71 -12.62 -20.87
CA ILE A 149 -6.24 -12.75 -22.26
C ILE A 149 -5.42 -14.02 -22.47
N SER A 150 -5.17 -14.37 -23.74
CA SER A 150 -4.27 -15.47 -24.10
C SER A 150 -2.79 -15.09 -23.90
N GLU A 151 -1.97 -16.06 -23.50
CA GLU A 151 -0.51 -15.91 -23.42
C GLU A 151 0.20 -15.92 -24.79
N VAL A 152 -0.53 -16.27 -25.86
CA VAL A 152 0.02 -16.39 -27.20
C VAL A 152 0.60 -15.04 -27.63
N ASN A 153 1.85 -15.06 -28.12
CA ASN A 153 2.63 -13.90 -28.54
C ASN A 153 3.04 -12.93 -27.42
N LEU A 154 2.83 -13.27 -26.14
CA LEU A 154 3.40 -12.50 -25.04
C LEU A 154 4.85 -12.91 -24.79
N SER A 155 5.72 -11.91 -24.55
CA SER A 155 7.06 -12.11 -24.01
C SER A 155 7.00 -12.94 -22.72
N PRO A 156 8.02 -13.75 -22.38
CA PRO A 156 8.03 -14.57 -21.16
C PRO A 156 7.78 -13.76 -19.88
N GLU A 157 8.29 -12.53 -19.86
CA GLU A 157 8.10 -11.57 -18.78
C GLU A 157 7.46 -10.29 -19.32
N ILE A 158 6.57 -9.70 -18.52
CA ILE A 158 5.95 -8.42 -18.79
C ILE A 158 6.54 -7.40 -17.82
N THR A 159 7.20 -6.37 -18.35
CA THR A 159 7.69 -5.26 -17.54
C THR A 159 6.59 -4.24 -17.35
N GLY A 160 6.38 -3.76 -16.12
CA GLY A 160 5.37 -2.75 -15.83
C GLY A 160 5.55 -2.11 -14.47
N THR A 161 4.62 -1.24 -14.10
CA THR A 161 4.61 -0.53 -12.82
C THR A 161 3.32 -0.81 -12.08
N VAL A 162 3.33 -0.64 -10.76
CA VAL A 162 2.13 -0.71 -9.92
C VAL A 162 1.77 0.68 -9.43
N SER A 163 0.48 0.93 -9.35
CA SER A 163 -0.10 2.11 -8.70
C SER A 163 -1.21 1.67 -7.76
N GLY A 164 -1.47 2.44 -6.72
CA GLY A 164 -2.52 2.11 -5.76
C GLY A 164 -2.66 3.11 -4.64
N ARG A 165 -3.81 3.04 -3.97
CA ARG A 165 -4.19 3.88 -2.85
C ARG A 165 -4.86 3.03 -1.78
N PHE A 166 -4.41 3.20 -0.55
CA PHE A 166 -4.90 2.54 0.65
C PHE A 166 -5.33 3.62 1.63
N VAL A 167 -6.49 3.49 2.26
CA VAL A 167 -7.00 4.47 3.23
C VAL A 167 -7.28 3.77 4.54
N ILE A 168 -7.07 4.45 5.67
CA ILE A 168 -7.42 3.86 6.96
C ILE A 168 -8.92 3.49 6.99
N THR A 169 -9.24 2.32 7.55
CA THR A 169 -10.61 1.80 7.60
C THR A 169 -11.56 2.81 8.24
N GLY A 170 -12.75 2.97 7.67
CA GLY A 170 -13.73 3.99 8.09
C GLY A 170 -13.57 5.33 7.37
N SER A 171 -12.50 5.53 6.58
CA SER A 171 -12.36 6.66 5.67
C SER A 171 -12.94 6.32 4.28
N PRO A 172 -13.56 7.29 3.56
CA PRO A 172 -14.14 7.03 2.25
C PRO A 172 -13.06 6.78 1.18
N CYS A 173 -13.31 5.83 0.29
CA CYS A 173 -12.64 5.75 -1.01
C CYS A 173 -13.30 6.75 -1.96
N SER A 174 -13.04 8.04 -1.77
CA SER A 174 -13.46 9.13 -2.66
C SER A 174 -12.41 9.43 -3.71
#